data_AF-A0A174L4G6-F1
#
_entry.id   AF-A0A174L4G6-F1
#
_cell.length_a   1.000
_cell.length_b   1.000
_cell.length_c   1.000
_cell.angle_alpha   90.00
_cell.angle_beta   90.00
_cell.angle_gamma   90.00
#
_symmetry.space_group_name_H-M   'P 1'
#
loop_
_entity.id
_entity.type
_entity.pdbx_description
1 polymer ?
#
loop_
_entity_poly.entity_id
_entity_poly.type
_entity_poly.pdbx_seq_one_letter_code
_entity_poly.pdbx_strand_id
1 'polypeptide(L)'
;MADTLKLPVGVDSFEKIRRNRFYYIDKTKLIEQLVEMGGEVTLFTRPRRFGKTLNMSMLRSFFEIGADALLFEGLYIAKNKSLCEALLSTNDFYDPRDFGFTDHEVKKILDDYGLTSHLKEIKEWYDGYHFGNADIYCPWDVINYIDQLKYDQSMDPQDI
;
A
#
# COMPACT_ATOMS: atom_id res chain seq x y z
N MET A 1 -32.38 21.41 14.21
CA MET A 1 -31.06 21.62 14.87
C MET A 1 -30.02 21.16 13.88
N ALA A 2 -28.96 21.93 13.64
CA ALA A 2 -27.88 21.45 12.75
C ALA A 2 -27.24 20.22 13.39
N ASP A 3 -27.22 19.09 12.67
CA ASP A 3 -26.55 17.87 13.13
C ASP A 3 -25.08 18.19 13.38
N THR A 4 -24.72 18.29 14.65
CA THR A 4 -23.36 18.63 15.06
C THR A 4 -22.51 17.38 14.89
N LEU A 5 -21.49 17.45 14.04
CA LEU A 5 -20.58 16.33 13.81
C LEU A 5 -19.88 15.95 15.12
N LYS A 6 -19.73 14.64 15.36
CA LYS A 6 -19.01 14.11 16.53
C LYS A 6 -17.52 14.44 16.41
N LEU A 7 -16.86 14.71 17.54
CA LEU A 7 -15.40 14.89 17.57
C LEU A 7 -14.69 13.52 17.54
N PRO A 8 -13.62 13.36 16.75
CA PRO A 8 -12.90 12.09 16.59
C PRO A 8 -11.91 11.82 17.75
N VAL A 9 -12.40 11.81 18.99
CA VAL A 9 -11.55 11.60 20.18
C VAL A 9 -10.95 10.18 20.15
N GLY A 10 -9.63 10.10 20.06
CA GLY A 10 -8.89 8.84 20.02
C GLY A 10 -8.91 8.12 18.66
N VAL A 11 -9.46 8.73 17.61
CA VAL A 11 -9.45 8.18 16.26
C VAL A 11 -8.26 8.75 15.49
N ASP A 12 -7.38 7.87 15.00
CA ASP A 12 -6.14 8.21 14.29
C ASP A 12 -6.14 7.77 12.82
N SER A 13 -7.25 7.18 12.35
CA SER A 13 -7.45 6.79 10.95
C SER A 13 -8.25 7.85 10.20
N PHE A 14 -7.67 8.35 9.11
CA PHE A 14 -8.34 9.29 8.21
C PHE A 14 -9.62 8.68 7.63
N GLU A 15 -9.54 7.44 7.14
CA GLU A 15 -10.69 6.72 6.60
C GLU A 15 -11.83 6.62 7.62
N LYS A 16 -11.55 6.22 8.87
CA LYS A 16 -12.58 6.15 9.92
C LYS A 16 -13.21 7.50 10.20
N ILE A 17 -12.42 8.58 10.19
CA ILE A 17 -12.92 9.94 10.37
C ILE A 17 -13.91 10.31 9.25
N ARG A 18 -13.54 10.03 8.00
CA ARG A 18 -14.35 10.36 6.82
C ARG A 18 -15.61 9.51 6.72
N ARG A 19 -15.49 8.18 6.81
CA ARG A 19 -16.63 7.24 6.69
C ARG A 19 -17.67 7.41 7.80
N ASN A 20 -17.23 7.63 9.03
CA ASN A 20 -18.14 7.80 10.17
C ASN A 20 -18.63 9.25 10.36
N ARG A 21 -18.35 10.13 9.39
CA ARG A 21 -18.77 11.54 9.40
C ARG A 21 -18.39 12.26 10.70
N PHE A 22 -17.16 12.03 11.17
CA PHE A 22 -16.60 12.82 12.26
C PHE A 22 -16.22 14.22 11.79
N TYR A 23 -16.13 15.16 12.73
CA TYR A 23 -15.58 16.49 12.46
C TYR A 23 -14.11 16.34 12.04
N TYR A 24 -13.76 16.93 10.89
CA TYR A 24 -12.41 16.88 10.33
C TYR A 24 -11.98 18.27 9.88
N ILE A 25 -10.78 18.67 10.30
CA ILE A 25 -10.12 19.88 9.80
C ILE A 25 -9.28 19.48 8.61
N ASP A 26 -9.59 20.05 7.45
CA ASP A 26 -8.93 19.71 6.21
C ASP A 26 -7.45 20.14 6.20
N LYS A 27 -6.57 19.15 6.04
CA LYS A 27 -5.12 19.28 5.89
C LYS A 27 -4.60 18.65 4.61
N THR A 28 -5.48 18.33 3.67
CA THR A 28 -5.13 17.59 2.44
C THR A 28 -4.21 18.36 1.50
N LYS A 29 -4.03 19.68 1.68
CA LYS A 29 -2.97 20.45 1.00
C LYS A 29 -1.56 19.90 1.24
N LEU A 30 -1.34 19.18 2.35
CA LEU A 30 -0.07 18.49 2.61
C LEU A 30 0.31 17.53 1.47
N ILE A 31 -0.66 16.88 0.83
CA ILE A 31 -0.43 15.94 -0.28
C ILE A 31 0.24 16.67 -1.45
N GLU A 32 -0.36 17.76 -1.90
CA GLU A 32 0.18 18.63 -2.96
C GLU A 32 1.60 19.10 -2.62
N GLN A 33 1.80 19.60 -1.40
CA GLN A 33 3.10 20.09 -0.95
C GLN A 33 4.18 18.99 -0.99
N LEU A 34 3.85 17.76 -0.62
CA LEU A 34 4.81 16.65 -0.64
C LEU A 34 5.21 16.26 -2.07
N VAL A 35 4.24 16.23 -2.98
CA VAL A 35 4.49 15.91 -4.40
C VAL A 35 5.33 17.00 -5.05
N GLU A 36 4.99 18.27 -4.82
CA GLU A 36 5.69 19.42 -5.43
C GLU A 36 7.10 19.64 -4.85
N MET A 37 7.32 19.31 -3.58
CA MET A 37 8.63 19.50 -2.95
C MET A 37 9.71 18.61 -3.58
N GLY A 38 9.34 17.45 -4.14
CA GLY A 38 10.24 16.58 -4.92
C GLY A 38 11.45 16.04 -4.14
N GLY A 39 11.41 16.04 -2.81
CA GLY A 39 12.50 15.56 -1.97
C GLY A 39 12.54 14.03 -1.91
N GLU A 40 13.74 13.45 -2.04
CA GLU A 40 13.96 12.00 -1.92
C GLU A 40 13.50 11.44 -0.57
N VAL A 41 13.69 12.21 0.51
CA VAL A 41 13.24 11.87 1.87
C VAL A 41 12.61 13.09 2.53
N THR A 42 11.40 12.93 3.08
CA THR A 42 10.73 13.95 3.91
C THR A 42 10.60 13.49 5.36
N LEU A 43 11.18 14.25 6.30
CA LEU A 43 11.23 13.90 7.72
C LEU A 43 10.25 14.73 8.56
N PHE A 44 9.34 14.07 9.28
CA PHE A 44 8.40 14.70 10.20
C PHE A 44 8.84 14.57 11.67
N THR A 45 9.66 15.50 12.19
CA THR A 45 10.25 15.41 13.54
C THR A 45 9.32 15.81 14.71
N ARG A 46 9.71 15.42 15.93
CA ARG A 46 9.08 15.63 17.26
C ARG A 46 8.39 17.01 17.42
N PRO A 47 7.08 17.09 17.20
CA PRO A 47 6.27 17.09 18.42
C PRO A 47 5.41 15.85 18.57
N ARG A 48 5.32 15.34 19.80
CA ARG A 48 4.37 14.28 20.16
C ARG A 48 2.95 14.82 20.01
N ARG A 49 2.01 13.98 19.55
CA ARG A 49 0.61 14.35 19.28
C ARG A 49 0.43 15.44 18.20
N PHE A 50 1.40 15.59 17.30
CA PHE A 50 1.33 16.53 16.18
C PHE A 50 0.51 16.02 14.97
N GLY A 51 -0.27 14.94 15.15
CA GLY A 51 -1.11 14.40 14.08
C GLY A 51 -0.35 13.62 12.98
N LYS A 52 0.89 13.19 13.22
CA LYS A 52 1.69 12.44 12.25
C LYS A 52 1.00 11.16 11.80
N THR A 53 0.51 10.35 12.74
CA THR A 53 -0.22 9.11 12.44
C THR A 53 -1.44 9.37 11.55
N LEU A 54 -2.24 10.37 11.89
CA LEU A 54 -3.41 10.73 11.09
C LEU A 54 -3.02 11.21 9.68
N ASN A 55 -1.96 12.02 9.57
CA ASN A 55 -1.46 12.45 8.27
C ASN A 55 -0.92 11.28 7.44
N MET A 56 -0.17 10.34 8.05
CA MET A 56 0.30 9.15 7.36
C MET A 56 -0.87 8.26 6.92
N SER A 57 -1.92 8.13 7.74
CA SER A 57 -3.14 7.43 7.33
C SER A 57 -3.85 8.12 6.16
N MET A 58 -3.90 9.46 6.13
CA MET A 58 -4.43 10.23 5.00
C MET A 58 -3.59 10.04 3.73
N LEU A 59 -2.26 10.11 3.84
CA LEU A 59 -1.35 9.92 2.71
C LEU A 59 -1.49 8.51 2.15
N ARG A 60 -1.53 7.50 3.02
CA ARG A 60 -1.83 6.12 2.61
C ARG A 60 -3.14 6.06 1.85
N SER A 61 -4.24 6.58 2.42
CA SER A 61 -5.54 6.59 1.73
C SER A 61 -5.55 7.34 0.39
N PHE A 62 -4.59 8.24 0.13
CA PHE A 62 -4.51 8.99 -1.13
C PHE A 62 -3.67 8.26 -2.18
N PHE A 63 -2.56 7.65 -1.79
CA PHE A 63 -1.61 7.01 -2.71
C PHE A 63 -1.82 5.50 -2.87
N GLU A 64 -2.69 4.90 -2.06
CA GLU A 64 -3.01 3.47 -2.15
C GLU A 64 -3.79 3.18 -3.44
N ILE A 65 -3.38 2.13 -4.16
CA ILE A 65 -4.08 1.69 -5.37
C ILE A 65 -5.52 1.31 -5.00
N GLY A 66 -6.48 1.72 -5.83
CA GLY A 66 -7.89 1.52 -5.53
C GLY A 66 -8.42 2.41 -4.41
N ALA A 67 -7.71 3.50 -4.06
CA ALA A 67 -8.16 4.50 -3.12
C ALA A 67 -9.61 4.96 -3.39
N ASP A 68 -10.41 4.98 -2.34
CA ASP A 68 -11.78 5.49 -2.40
C ASP A 68 -11.77 7.02 -2.47
N ALA A 69 -11.93 7.55 -3.68
CA ALA A 69 -11.95 8.99 -3.94
C ALA A 69 -13.01 9.75 -3.12
N LEU A 70 -14.09 9.07 -2.66
CA LEU A 70 -15.11 9.68 -1.82
C LEU A 70 -14.58 10.10 -0.44
N LEU A 71 -13.48 9.50 0.05
CA LEU A 71 -12.83 9.93 1.28
C LEU A 71 -12.35 11.38 1.21
N PHE A 72 -12.02 11.86 0.01
CA PHE A 72 -11.53 13.21 -0.24
C PHE A 72 -12.60 14.19 -0.69
N GLU A 73 -13.85 13.74 -0.84
CA GLU A 73 -14.95 14.60 -1.28
C GLU A 73 -15.09 15.85 -0.39
N GLY A 74 -15.15 17.02 -1.03
CA GLY A 74 -15.28 18.30 -0.37
C GLY A 74 -14.00 18.81 0.32
N LEU A 75 -12.88 18.09 0.25
CA LEU A 75 -11.57 18.53 0.75
C LEU A 75 -10.78 19.30 -0.32
N TYR A 76 -9.70 19.96 0.09
CA TYR A 76 -8.82 20.77 -0.76
C TYR A 76 -8.26 19.95 -1.92
N ILE A 77 -7.67 18.78 -1.63
CA ILE A 77 -6.96 18.00 -2.65
C ILE A 77 -7.89 17.52 -3.77
N ALA A 78 -9.17 17.24 -3.46
CA ALA A 78 -10.15 16.84 -4.47
C ALA A 78 -10.44 17.93 -5.52
N LYS A 79 -10.04 19.19 -5.27
CA LYS A 79 -10.13 20.29 -6.23
C LYS A 79 -8.93 20.35 -7.18
N ASN A 80 -7.81 19.72 -6.83
CA ASN A 80 -6.62 19.64 -7.69
C ASN A 80 -6.78 18.47 -8.67
N LYS A 81 -7.48 18.72 -9.78
CA LYS A 81 -7.74 17.71 -10.81
C LYS A 81 -6.47 17.13 -11.42
N SER A 82 -5.45 17.96 -11.65
CA SER A 82 -4.16 17.50 -12.20
C SER A 82 -3.48 16.45 -11.33
N LEU A 83 -3.42 16.66 -10.01
CA LEU A 83 -2.82 15.68 -9.09
C LEU A 83 -3.71 14.44 -8.95
N CYS A 84 -5.02 14.62 -8.84
CA CYS A 84 -5.96 13.52 -8.78
C CYS A 84 -5.91 12.66 -10.05
N GLU A 85 -5.86 13.26 -11.23
CA GLU A 85 -5.72 12.53 -12.50
C GLU A 85 -4.35 11.84 -12.54
N ALA A 86 -3.24 12.58 -12.36
CA ALA A 86 -1.89 12.00 -12.44
C ALA A 86 -1.60 10.87 -11.43
N LEU A 87 -2.32 10.79 -10.31
CA LEU A 87 -2.04 9.83 -9.24
C LEU A 87 -3.17 8.81 -9.00
N LEU A 88 -4.41 9.11 -9.39
CA LEU A 88 -5.55 8.16 -9.32
C LEU A 88 -5.88 7.54 -10.68
N SER A 89 -5.40 8.12 -11.80
CA SER A 89 -5.54 7.54 -13.14
C SER A 89 -4.37 6.65 -13.57
N THR A 90 -3.39 6.40 -12.68
CA THR A 90 -2.26 5.49 -12.94
C THR A 90 -2.67 4.01 -12.93
N ASN A 91 -3.95 3.70 -12.70
CA ASN A 91 -4.51 2.35 -12.82
C ASN A 91 -4.31 1.70 -14.20
N ASP A 92 -4.00 2.46 -15.26
CA ASP A 92 -3.76 1.90 -16.60
C ASP A 92 -2.27 1.67 -16.94
N PHE A 93 -1.32 2.13 -16.12
CA PHE A 93 0.13 2.00 -16.39
C PHE A 93 0.90 1.20 -15.34
N TYR A 94 0.28 0.88 -14.21
CA TYR A 94 0.88 0.08 -13.15
C TYR A 94 0.17 -1.26 -13.08
N ASP A 95 0.70 -2.27 -13.77
CA ASP A 95 0.33 -3.65 -13.52
C ASP A 95 1.21 -4.18 -12.39
N PRO A 96 0.68 -4.51 -11.20
CA PRO A 96 1.47 -5.08 -10.11
C PRO A 96 2.24 -6.34 -10.53
N ARG A 97 1.78 -7.04 -11.57
CA ARG A 97 2.46 -8.17 -12.22
C ARG A 97 3.80 -7.80 -12.87
N ASP A 98 4.07 -6.53 -13.13
CA ASP A 98 5.34 -6.07 -13.69
C ASP A 98 6.46 -5.96 -12.64
N PHE A 99 6.12 -5.97 -11.33
CA PHE A 99 7.08 -5.71 -10.24
C PHE A 99 7.51 -6.96 -9.48
N GLY A 100 6.68 -8.01 -9.53
CA GLY A 100 6.92 -9.24 -8.80
C GLY A 100 6.48 -10.47 -9.58
N PHE A 101 6.68 -11.64 -9.00
CA PHE A 101 6.17 -12.86 -9.60
C PHE A 101 4.71 -13.07 -9.20
N THR A 102 3.90 -13.48 -10.15
CA THR A 102 2.55 -13.99 -9.89
C THR A 102 2.59 -15.43 -9.39
N ASP A 103 1.49 -15.89 -8.80
CA ASP A 103 1.22 -17.31 -8.51
C ASP A 103 1.59 -18.25 -9.66
N HIS A 104 1.22 -17.87 -10.88
CA HIS A 104 1.45 -18.65 -12.07
C HIS A 104 2.96 -18.74 -12.39
N GLU A 105 3.69 -17.63 -12.26
CA GLU A 105 5.13 -17.59 -12.51
C GLU A 105 5.91 -18.32 -11.42
N VAL A 106 5.57 -18.14 -10.15
CA VAL A 106 6.18 -18.91 -9.05
C VAL A 106 5.96 -20.40 -9.26
N LYS A 107 4.72 -20.82 -9.56
CA LYS A 107 4.41 -22.23 -9.85
C LYS A 107 5.21 -22.74 -11.03
N LYS A 108 5.30 -21.96 -12.12
CA LYS A 108 6.09 -22.34 -13.29
C LYS A 108 7.58 -22.50 -12.94
N ILE A 109 8.17 -21.58 -12.18
CA ILE A 109 9.57 -21.68 -11.76
C ILE A 109 9.77 -22.94 -10.92
N LEU A 110 8.91 -23.18 -9.93
CA LEU A 110 8.98 -24.40 -9.11
C LEU A 110 8.85 -25.67 -9.95
N ASP A 111 7.93 -25.71 -10.91
CA ASP A 111 7.75 -26.84 -11.83
C ASP A 111 9.02 -27.07 -12.68
N ASP A 112 9.64 -26.00 -13.20
CA ASP A 112 10.88 -26.05 -13.99
C ASP A 112 12.06 -26.65 -13.19
N TYR A 113 12.06 -26.51 -11.86
CA TYR A 113 13.09 -27.08 -10.97
C TYR A 113 12.64 -28.36 -10.23
N GLY A 114 11.42 -28.86 -10.47
CA GLY A 114 10.89 -30.05 -9.80
C GLY A 114 10.59 -29.84 -8.31
N LEU A 115 10.30 -28.61 -7.89
CA LEU A 115 10.09 -28.17 -6.50
C LEU A 115 8.63 -27.80 -6.19
N THR A 116 7.67 -28.29 -6.98
CA THR A 116 6.25 -27.91 -6.89
C THR A 116 5.64 -28.09 -5.48
N SER A 117 6.18 -28.99 -4.66
CA SER A 117 5.77 -29.20 -3.25
C SER A 117 5.94 -27.97 -2.37
N HIS A 118 6.88 -27.08 -2.69
CA HIS A 118 7.22 -25.89 -1.89
C HIS A 118 6.34 -24.67 -2.19
N LEU A 119 5.40 -24.75 -3.13
CA LEU A 119 4.51 -23.63 -3.47
C LEU A 119 3.70 -23.15 -2.25
N LYS A 120 3.26 -24.09 -1.41
CA LYS A 120 2.49 -23.77 -0.21
C LYS A 120 3.33 -22.98 0.80
N GLU A 121 4.58 -23.39 0.99
CA GLU A 121 5.51 -22.71 1.91
C GLU A 121 5.82 -21.30 1.42
N ILE A 122 6.07 -21.11 0.12
CA ILE A 122 6.28 -19.77 -0.46
C ILE A 122 5.06 -18.87 -0.23
N LYS A 123 3.85 -19.41 -0.43
CA LYS A 123 2.60 -18.70 -0.17
C LYS A 123 2.44 -18.29 1.29
N GLU A 124 2.69 -19.21 2.22
CA GLU A 124 2.47 -18.98 3.65
C GLU A 124 3.55 -18.08 4.27
N TRP A 125 4.79 -18.14 3.80
CA TRP A 125 5.91 -17.39 4.37
C TRP A 125 6.09 -16.01 3.77
N TYR A 126 6.07 -15.91 2.44
CA TYR A 126 6.33 -14.65 1.77
C TYR A 126 5.07 -13.80 1.60
N ASP A 127 3.88 -14.36 1.89
CA ASP A 127 2.51 -13.79 1.96
C ASP A 127 2.03 -13.01 0.72
N GLY A 128 2.94 -12.77 -0.23
CA GLY A 128 2.74 -11.88 -1.36
C GLY A 128 2.35 -10.46 -0.95
N TYR A 129 2.27 -9.60 -1.94
CA TYR A 129 1.46 -8.40 -1.88
C TYR A 129 0.13 -8.72 -2.58
N HIS A 130 -0.96 -8.65 -1.84
CA HIS A 130 -2.30 -8.81 -2.40
C HIS A 130 -2.71 -7.56 -3.20
N PHE A 131 -2.68 -7.66 -4.52
CA PHE A 131 -3.08 -6.59 -5.42
C PHE A 131 -4.33 -6.99 -6.22
N GLY A 132 -5.49 -6.51 -5.77
CA GLY A 132 -6.77 -6.85 -6.38
C GLY A 132 -7.06 -8.35 -6.28
N ASN A 133 -7.04 -9.03 -7.43
CA ASN A 133 -7.24 -10.48 -7.53
C ASN A 133 -5.92 -11.25 -7.77
N ALA A 134 -4.76 -10.60 -7.61
CA ALA A 134 -3.45 -11.21 -7.86
C ALA A 134 -2.58 -11.16 -6.60
N ASP A 135 -1.90 -12.27 -6.32
CA ASP A 135 -0.83 -12.35 -5.33
C ASP A 135 0.52 -12.10 -6.04
N ILE A 136 1.27 -11.11 -5.55
CA ILE A 136 2.55 -10.70 -6.13
C ILE A 136 3.68 -10.95 -5.14
N TYR A 137 4.57 -11.89 -5.45
CA TYR A 137 5.72 -12.22 -4.62
C TYR A 137 6.93 -11.38 -5.00
N CYS A 138 7.72 -10.99 -3.99
CA CYS A 138 9.03 -10.37 -4.21
C CYS A 138 9.93 -11.33 -5.00
N PRO A 139 10.44 -10.94 -6.20
CA PRO A 139 11.26 -11.84 -7.01
C PRO A 139 12.54 -12.29 -6.31
N TRP A 140 13.15 -11.41 -5.52
CA TRP A 140 14.39 -11.69 -4.81
C TRP A 140 14.21 -12.82 -3.80
N ASP A 141 13.15 -12.76 -2.99
CA ASP A 141 12.88 -13.75 -1.94
C ASP A 141 12.59 -15.12 -2.55
N VAL A 142 11.75 -15.15 -3.60
CA VAL A 142 11.42 -16.39 -4.33
C VAL A 142 12.66 -17.01 -4.98
N ILE A 143 13.48 -16.22 -5.68
CA ILE A 143 14.68 -16.76 -6.35
C ILE A 143 15.68 -17.29 -5.32
N ASN A 144 15.92 -16.57 -4.23
CA ASN A 144 16.86 -17.02 -3.21
C ASN A 144 16.40 -18.30 -2.53
N TYR A 145 15.12 -18.40 -2.19
CA TYR A 145 14.59 -19.63 -1.59
C TYR A 145 14.68 -20.82 -2.54
N ILE A 146 14.28 -20.64 -3.81
CA ILE A 146 14.41 -21.69 -4.83
C ILE A 146 15.87 -22.07 -5.04
N ASP A 147 16.81 -21.13 -4.99
CA ASP A 147 18.23 -21.42 -5.11
C ASP A 147 18.75 -22.27 -3.94
N GLN A 148 18.33 -21.96 -2.70
CA GLN A 148 18.65 -22.78 -1.52
C GLN A 148 18.10 -24.21 -1.65
N LEU A 149 16.85 -24.36 -2.09
CA LEU A 149 16.20 -25.67 -2.26
C LEU A 149 16.88 -26.57 -3.29
N LYS A 150 17.64 -26.02 -4.25
CA LYS A 150 18.45 -26.84 -5.17
C LYS A 150 19.56 -27.60 -4.46
N TYR A 151 20.07 -27.05 -3.37
CA TYR A 151 21.15 -27.65 -2.59
C TYR A 151 20.59 -28.55 -1.48
N ASP A 152 19.50 -28.13 -0.84
CA ASP A 152 18.85 -28.87 0.23
C ASP A 152 17.33 -28.62 0.23
N GLN A 153 16.56 -29.62 -0.18
CA GLN A 153 15.09 -29.55 -0.27
C GLN A 153 14.39 -29.56 1.11
N SER A 154 15.13 -29.69 2.21
CA SER A 154 14.59 -29.60 3.57
C SER A 154 14.71 -28.21 4.20
N MET A 155 15.25 -27.24 3.46
CA MET A 155 15.38 -25.87 3.96
C MET A 155 14.03 -25.17 4.10
N ASP A 156 13.83 -24.53 5.24
CA ASP A 156 12.71 -23.64 5.48
C ASP A 156 12.95 -22.26 4.85
N PRO A 157 11.87 -21.53 4.48
CA PRO A 157 11.97 -20.14 4.02
C PRO A 157 12.58 -19.23 5.11
N GLN A 158 13.26 -18.17 4.69
CA GLN A 158 13.90 -17.20 5.59
C GLN A 158 13.57 -15.76 5.17
N ASP A 159 13.41 -14.88 6.17
CA ASP A 159 13.41 -13.42 5.97
C ASP A 159 14.87 -12.95 5.76
N ILE A 160 15.16 -12.34 4.61
CA ILE A 160 16.48 -11.77 4.29
C ILE A 160 16.43 -10.24 4.31
#